data_AF-A0A2W6AZW2-F1
#
_entry.id   AF-A0A2W6AZW2-F1
#
_cell.length_a   1.000
_cell.length_b   1.000
_cell.length_c   1.000
_cell.angle_alpha   90.00
_cell.angle_beta   90.00
_cell.angle_gamma   90.00
#
_symmetry.space_group_name_H-M   'P 1'
#
loop_
_entity.id
_entity.type
_entity.pdbx_description
1 polymer ?
#
loop_
_entity_poly.entity_id
_entity_poly.type
_entity_poly.pdbx_seq_one_letter_code
_entity_poly.pdbx_strand_id
1 'polypeptide(L)'
;MSMLDRRLQVLIDKDRWDLLQLEAESRRVSVSTLVREAIDQRFQVDAERRRAAFQSLLDAEPMEVPDDPRDLKREIADARAARFE
;
A
#
# COMPACT_ATOMS: atom_id res chain seq x y z
N MET A 1 14.66 5.51 13.77
CA MET A 1 15.38 6.17 12.66
C MET A 1 16.04 5.09 11.84
N SER A 2 15.54 4.83 10.62
CA SER A 2 16.20 3.89 9.71
C SER A 2 17.42 4.57 9.08
N MET A 3 18.55 3.87 9.03
CA MET A 3 19.77 4.39 8.40
C MET A 3 19.57 4.42 6.88
N LEU A 4 19.78 5.58 6.25
CA LEU A 4 19.70 5.70 4.79
C LEU A 4 20.98 5.13 4.16
N ASP A 5 20.88 3.96 3.53
CA ASP A 5 22.03 3.19 2.99
C ASP A 5 22.16 3.23 1.46
N ARG A 6 21.09 3.65 0.75
CA ARG A 6 21.04 3.73 -0.73
C ARG A 6 20.96 5.17 -1.22
N ARG A 7 21.68 5.46 -2.32
CA ARG A 7 21.69 6.77 -2.98
C ARG A 7 20.76 6.78 -4.19
N LEU A 8 19.91 7.80 -4.27
CA LEU A 8 19.05 8.10 -5.43
C LEU A 8 19.55 9.41 -6.07
N GLN A 9 19.76 9.39 -7.39
CA GLN A 9 20.05 10.58 -8.20
C GLN A 9 19.05 10.62 -9.35
N VAL A 10 18.26 11.70 -9.42
CA VAL A 10 17.24 11.92 -10.47
C VAL A 10 17.48 13.28 -11.07
N LEU A 11 17.55 13.34 -12.39
CA LEU A 11 17.58 14.60 -13.12
C LEU A 11 16.15 15.09 -13.33
N ILE A 12 15.91 16.35 -13.01
CA ILE A 12 14.63 17.03 -13.22
C ILE A 12 14.89 18.37 -13.91
N ASP A 13 13.87 18.91 -14.56
CA ASP A 13 13.95 20.26 -15.13
C ASP A 13 13.88 21.34 -14.05
N LYS A 14 14.12 22.57 -14.49
CA LYS A 14 14.10 23.76 -13.64
C LYS A 14 12.75 23.97 -12.96
N ASP A 15 11.65 23.84 -13.71
CA ASP A 15 10.31 24.13 -13.18
C ASP A 15 9.97 23.19 -12.01
N ARG A 16 10.30 21.90 -12.13
CA ARG A 16 10.14 20.92 -11.05
C ARG A 16 11.08 21.17 -9.88
N TRP A 17 12.30 21.63 -10.14
CA TRP A 17 13.25 22.02 -9.10
C TRP A 17 12.74 23.21 -8.28
N ASP A 18 12.26 24.26 -8.96
CA ASP A 18 11.76 25.47 -8.34
C ASP A 18 10.54 25.17 -7.45
N LEU A 19 9.64 24.28 -7.89
CA LEU A 19 8.51 23.80 -7.09
C LEU A 19 8.96 23.07 -5.81
N LEU A 20 9.94 22.18 -5.91
CA LEU A 20 10.46 21.44 -4.75
C LEU A 20 11.18 22.38 -3.77
N GLN A 21 11.90 23.38 -4.27
CA GLN A 21 12.56 24.37 -3.42
C GLN A 21 11.53 25.22 -2.66
N LEU A 22 10.54 25.76 -3.37
CA LEU A 22 9.50 26.60 -2.77
C LEU A 22 8.77 25.86 -1.64
N GLU A 23 8.39 24.60 -1.88
CA GLU A 23 7.72 23.77 -0.88
C GLU A 23 8.62 23.45 0.31
N ALA A 24 9.90 23.15 0.05
CA ALA A 24 10.87 22.83 1.09
C ALA A 24 11.13 24.02 2.01
N GLU A 25 11.25 25.22 1.44
CA GLU A 25 11.42 26.47 2.17
C GLU A 25 10.18 26.81 3.00
N SER A 26 8.99 26.71 2.40
CA SER A 26 7.71 26.95 3.06
C SER A 26 7.54 26.06 4.30
N ARG A 27 7.91 24.79 4.18
CA ARG A 27 7.82 23.79 5.25
C ARG A 27 9.05 23.73 6.16
N ARG A 28 10.12 24.48 5.86
CA ARG A 28 11.42 24.42 6.55
C ARG A 28 11.99 23.01 6.66
N VAL A 29 11.88 22.23 5.59
CA VAL A 29 12.43 20.87 5.47
C VAL A 29 13.36 20.76 4.28
N SER A 30 14.10 19.66 4.18
CA SER A 30 14.93 19.40 3.00
C SER A 30 14.09 18.89 1.83
N VAL A 31 14.55 19.14 0.59
CA VAL A 31 13.98 18.51 -0.62
C VAL A 31 13.96 16.99 -0.49
N SER A 32 15.00 16.39 0.10
CA SER A 32 15.05 14.94 0.37
C SER A 32 13.94 14.46 1.30
N THR A 33 13.45 15.30 2.22
CA THR A 33 12.30 14.99 3.07
C THR A 33 11.03 14.93 2.23
N LEU A 34 10.80 15.92 1.36
CA LEU A 34 9.64 15.95 0.47
C LEU A 34 9.60 14.74 -0.46
N VAL A 35 10.76 14.37 -1.04
CA VAL A 35 10.86 13.20 -1.92
C VAL A 35 10.50 11.91 -1.18
N ARG A 36 11.00 11.74 0.05
CA ARG A 36 10.66 10.56 0.86
C ARG A 36 9.18 10.53 1.23
N GLU A 37 8.60 11.66 1.63
CA GLU A 37 7.18 11.74 1.94
C GLU A 37 6.31 11.44 0.72
N ALA A 38 6.69 11.92 -0.47
CA ALA A 38 5.96 11.62 -1.70
C ALA A 38 6.03 10.13 -2.05
N ILE A 39 7.19 9.49 -1.85
CA ILE A 39 7.36 8.04 -1.99
C ILE A 39 6.45 7.31 -0.99
N ASP A 40 6.54 7.69 0.28
CA ASP A 40 5.74 7.10 1.36
C ASP A 40 4.23 7.25 1.07
N GLN A 41 3.76 8.44 0.73
CA GLN A 41 2.36 8.66 0.35
C GLN A 41 1.94 7.86 -0.89
N ARG A 42 2.81 7.74 -1.90
CA ARG A 42 2.48 7.04 -3.15
C ARG A 42 2.42 5.53 -2.99
N PHE A 43 3.22 4.97 -2.06
CA PHE A 43 3.44 3.53 -1.94
C PHE A 43 2.99 2.92 -0.59
N GLN A 44 2.76 3.71 0.48
CA GLN A 44 2.27 3.22 1.77
C GLN A 44 0.75 3.10 1.86
N VAL A 45 -0.02 3.65 0.91
CA VAL A 45 -1.49 3.48 0.86
C VAL A 45 -1.91 2.00 0.83
N ASP A 46 -1.01 1.09 0.44
CA ASP A 46 -1.28 -0.34 0.49
C ASP A 46 -0.82 -1.03 1.77
N ALA A 47 0.11 -0.48 2.55
CA ALA A 47 0.67 -1.18 3.71
C ALA A 47 -0.31 -1.21 4.90
N GLU A 48 -0.84 -0.05 5.28
CA GLU A 48 -1.83 0.05 6.36
C GLU A 48 -3.19 -0.50 5.92
N ARG A 49 -3.59 -0.28 4.66
CA ARG A 49 -4.81 -0.88 4.12
C ARG A 49 -4.73 -2.41 4.09
N ARG A 50 -3.58 -2.98 3.67
CA ARG A 50 -3.33 -4.42 3.73
C ARG A 50 -3.30 -4.93 5.15
N ARG A 51 -2.66 -4.20 6.07
CA ARG A 51 -2.60 -4.56 7.49
C ARG A 51 -4.00 -4.59 8.11
N ALA A 52 -4.79 -3.56 7.87
CA ALA A 52 -6.17 -3.48 8.33
C ALA A 52 -7.03 -4.60 7.73
N ALA A 53 -6.95 -4.84 6.42
CA ALA A 53 -7.69 -5.93 5.77
C ALA A 53 -7.28 -7.31 6.31
N PHE A 54 -5.99 -7.52 6.58
CA PHE A 54 -5.49 -8.75 7.18
C PHE A 54 -5.96 -8.91 8.63
N GLN A 55 -5.94 -7.84 9.42
CA GLN A 55 -6.45 -7.86 10.78
C GLN A 55 -7.95 -8.13 10.81
N SER A 56 -8.74 -7.53 9.92
CA SER A 56 -10.17 -7.83 9.78
C SER A 56 -10.44 -9.30 9.41
N LEU A 57 -9.55 -9.95 8.66
CA LEU A 57 -9.66 -11.37 8.37
C LEU A 57 -9.36 -12.23 9.61
N LEU A 58 -8.35 -11.85 10.40
CA LEU A 58 -7.99 -12.57 11.64
C LEU A 58 -9.02 -12.39 12.75
N ASP A 59 -9.63 -11.20 12.83
CA ASP A 59 -10.65 -10.87 13.82
C ASP A 59 -12.05 -11.37 13.42
N ALA A 60 -12.20 -11.91 12.20
CA ALA A 60 -13.46 -12.48 11.77
C ALA A 60 -13.80 -13.72 12.59
N GLU A 61 -15.07 -13.85 12.98
CA GLU A 61 -15.54 -15.06 13.65
C GLU A 61 -15.34 -16.27 12.72
N PRO A 62 -14.90 -17.43 13.27
CA PRO A 62 -14.78 -18.66 12.50
C PRO A 62 -16.11 -18.96 11.81
N MET A 63 -16.10 -19.02 10.48
CA MET A 63 -17.27 -19.40 9.73
C MET A 63 -17.48 -20.91 9.79
N GLU A 64 -18.73 -21.33 9.86
CA GLU A 64 -19.09 -22.74 9.67
C GLU A 64 -18.69 -23.15 8.25
N VAL A 65 -17.89 -24.21 8.15
CA VAL A 65 -17.46 -24.82 6.88
C VAL A 65 -17.89 -26.28 6.88
N PRO A 66 -18.19 -26.87 5.70
CA PRO A 66 -18.51 -28.28 5.60
C PRO A 66 -17.39 -29.17 6.17
N ASP A 67 -17.78 -30.25 6.83
CA ASP A 67 -16.83 -31.21 7.43
C ASP A 67 -15.95 -31.91 6.40
N ASP A 68 -16.47 -32.12 5.17
CA ASP A 68 -15.72 -32.69 4.06
C ASP A 68 -15.09 -31.57 3.19
N PRO A 69 -13.76 -31.51 3.06
CA PRO A 69 -13.08 -30.56 2.19
C PRO A 69 -13.53 -30.59 0.72
N ARG A 70 -14.10 -31.70 0.23
CA ARG A 70 -14.64 -31.82 -1.13
C ARG A 70 -15.92 -31.01 -1.32
N ASP A 71 -16.73 -30.90 -0.28
CA ASP A 71 -17.98 -30.14 -0.32
C ASP A 71 -17.69 -28.64 -0.31
N LEU A 72 -16.75 -28.20 0.53
CA LEU A 72 -16.27 -26.81 0.51
C LEU A 72 -15.66 -26.43 -0.85
N LYS A 73 -14.90 -27.33 -1.49
CA LYS A 73 -14.35 -27.08 -2.83
C LYS A 73 -15.44 -26.90 -3.89
N ARG A 74 -16.53 -27.66 -3.79
CA ARG A 74 -17.68 -27.56 -4.70
C ARG A 74 -18.40 -26.23 -4.51
N GLU A 75 -18.71 -25.85 -3.27
CA GLU A 75 -19.34 -24.56 -2.96
C GLU A 75 -18.52 -23.37 -3.46
N ILE A 76 -17.19 -23.38 -3.28
CA ILE A 76 -16.29 -22.33 -3.79
C ILE A 76 -16.30 -22.28 -5.33
N ALA A 77 -16.35 -23.43 -6.00
CA ALA A 77 -16.41 -23.49 -7.45
C ALA A 77 -17.72 -22.89 -7.98
N ASP A 78 -18.85 -23.25 -7.36
CA ASP A 78 -20.18 -22.75 -7.72
C ASP A 78 -20.28 -21.23 -7.51
N ALA A 79 -19.80 -20.72 -6.37
CA ALA A 79 -19.76 -19.29 -6.07
C ALA A 79 -18.87 -18.49 -7.02
N ARG A 80 -17.77 -19.09 -7.51
CA ARG A 80 -16.90 -18.47 -8.51
C ARG A 80 -17.56 -18.44 -9.89
N ALA A 81 -18.24 -19.51 -10.29
CA ALA A 81 -18.95 -19.57 -11.56
C ALA A 81 -20.06 -18.51 -11.62
N ALA A 82 -20.86 -18.37 -10.54
CA ALA A 82 -21.94 -17.39 -10.45
C ALA A 82 -21.49 -15.91 -10.44
N ARG A 83 -20.19 -15.63 -10.24
CA ARG A 83 -19.63 -14.28 -10.23
C ARG A 83 -19.28 -13.75 -11.63
N PHE A 84 -19.25 -14.62 -12.64
CA PHE A 84 -18.89 -14.30 -14.02
C PHE A 84 -20.08 -14.37 -15.00
N GLU A 85 -21.30 -14.46 -14.48
CA GLU A 85 -22.57 -14.23 -15.19
C GLU A 85 -23.14 -12.86 -14.81
#